data_AF-A0A937U8T8-F1
#
_entry.id   AF-A0A937U8T8-F1
#
_cell.length_a   1.000
_cell.length_b   1.000
_cell.length_c   1.000
_cell.angle_alpha   90.00
_cell.angle_beta   90.00
_cell.angle_gamma   90.00
#
_symmetry.space_group_name_H-M   'P 1'
#
loop_
_entity.id
_entity.type
_entity.pdbx_description
1 polymer ?
#
loop_
_entity_poly.entity_id
_entity_poly.type
_entity_poly.pdbx_seq_one_letter_code
_entity_poly.pdbx_strand_id
1 'polypeptide(L)'
;MKCFPRYCGVGLLSCLSFVLSAIVFAEELKPTDWPQWRGPTRDSRVVGTQWPDSLDKNHLELSWEVEQGPSYSGPIVVGNRVFTTETDEKKTEVVYAYDKTTGDELWRTEWEGAMTVPFFAASNGSWIRATPACDGKTLYVAGMCDVLYALDCATGDTKWHIDFKNRFDSPMPAFGFASSPLVHGDAIFVQAGGGFIKLNKTTGETIWRVANDGGGMFGSAFSSPIITTLQNKQLLLVQTRKSLKGVDPVTGDEMWSQDIEAFRGMNILTPTVHEETIFTSAHSGHSQLWKHTDQSTSLEEIWSGKSQAYMSSPVVVANHIYLHLRNQRIVCINLETGEEAWRTTPFGKYQSMAVLDDKILALDESGELLLFSANPNEFDLIDRRRVAENDTWGHIAVSKNQIFIRRLDGLAVYTWK
;
A
#
# COMPACT_ATOMS: atom_id res chain seq x y z
N MET A 1 -42.16 -76.03 -36.03
CA MET A 1 -41.76 -75.92 -34.60
C MET A 1 -40.77 -74.77 -34.48
N LYS A 2 -41.03 -73.87 -33.54
CA LYS A 2 -40.30 -72.61 -33.30
C LYS A 2 -38.87 -72.89 -32.80
N CYS A 3 -37.87 -72.19 -33.34
CA CYS A 3 -36.60 -71.87 -32.66
C CYS A 3 -35.91 -70.69 -33.37
N PHE A 4 -35.94 -69.51 -32.75
CA PHE A 4 -34.94 -68.43 -32.86
C PHE A 4 -34.00 -68.59 -31.63
N PRO A 5 -32.71 -68.21 -31.64
CA PRO A 5 -32.25 -66.79 -31.65
C PRO A 5 -30.87 -66.62 -32.38
N ARG A 6 -30.09 -65.53 -32.41
CA ARG A 6 -29.81 -64.40 -31.51
C ARG A 6 -28.95 -63.39 -32.30
N TYR A 7 -29.36 -62.13 -32.42
CA TYR A 7 -28.49 -61.05 -32.93
C TYR A 7 -27.68 -60.46 -31.76
N CYS A 8 -26.35 -60.40 -31.89
CA CYS A 8 -25.46 -59.70 -30.97
C CYS A 8 -25.37 -58.23 -31.41
N GLY A 9 -25.96 -57.31 -30.64
CA GLY A 9 -25.75 -55.88 -30.79
C GLY A 9 -24.51 -55.45 -30.03
N VAL A 10 -23.49 -54.95 -30.75
CA VAL A 10 -22.35 -54.26 -30.16
C VAL A 10 -22.76 -52.81 -29.95
N GLY A 11 -23.02 -52.42 -28.70
CA GLY A 11 -23.22 -51.02 -28.34
C GLY A 11 -21.88 -50.30 -28.23
N LEU A 12 -21.62 -49.36 -29.13
CA LEU A 12 -20.59 -48.34 -28.92
C LEU A 12 -21.10 -47.37 -27.85
N LEU A 13 -20.51 -47.39 -26.65
CA LEU A 13 -20.58 -46.26 -25.73
C LEU A 13 -19.70 -45.14 -26.28
N SER A 14 -20.30 -44.05 -26.78
CA SER A 14 -19.57 -42.80 -26.99
C SER A 14 -19.45 -42.09 -25.63
N CYS A 15 -18.28 -42.10 -25.02
CA CYS A 15 -17.94 -41.19 -23.94
C CYS A 15 -17.88 -39.76 -24.52
N LEU A 16 -18.93 -38.96 -24.35
CA LEU A 16 -18.85 -37.51 -24.51
C LEU A 16 -18.06 -36.96 -23.31
N SER A 17 -16.78 -36.70 -23.51
CA SER A 17 -15.99 -35.87 -22.59
C SER A 17 -16.48 -34.43 -22.68
N PHE A 18 -17.32 -34.00 -21.74
CA PHE A 18 -17.63 -32.59 -21.52
C PHE A 18 -16.37 -31.90 -20.98
N VAL A 19 -15.64 -31.22 -21.85
CA VAL A 19 -14.64 -30.23 -21.42
C VAL A 19 -15.42 -29.02 -20.90
N LEU A 20 -15.62 -28.94 -19.59
CA LEU A 20 -16.11 -27.72 -18.95
C LEU A 20 -15.00 -26.67 -19.08
N SER A 21 -15.07 -25.85 -20.12
CA SER A 21 -14.22 -24.67 -20.24
C SER A 21 -14.68 -23.67 -19.18
N ALA A 22 -14.04 -23.68 -18.01
CA ALA A 22 -14.26 -22.65 -17.00
C ALA A 22 -13.91 -21.31 -17.62
N ILE A 23 -14.92 -20.49 -17.91
CA ILE A 23 -14.72 -19.11 -18.35
C ILE A 23 -14.21 -18.38 -17.12
N VAL A 24 -12.88 -18.19 -17.05
CA VAL A 24 -12.24 -17.35 -16.04
C VAL A 24 -12.55 -15.91 -16.44
N PHE A 25 -13.64 -15.36 -15.89
CA PHE A 25 -13.92 -13.94 -16.00
C PHE A 25 -12.89 -13.18 -15.18
N ALA A 26 -12.16 -12.27 -15.84
CA ALA A 26 -11.36 -11.31 -15.12
C ALA A 26 -12.26 -10.43 -14.25
N GLU A 27 -11.89 -10.24 -12.99
CA GLU A 27 -12.63 -9.37 -12.09
C GLU A 27 -12.18 -7.92 -12.34
N GLU A 28 -13.08 -7.08 -12.87
CA GLU A 28 -12.84 -5.64 -12.92
C GLU A 28 -12.84 -5.06 -11.51
N LEU A 29 -11.90 -4.15 -11.24
CA LEU A 29 -11.82 -3.47 -9.96
C LEU A 29 -13.11 -2.69 -9.69
N LYS A 30 -13.70 -2.95 -8.53
CA LYS A 30 -14.91 -2.26 -8.07
C LYS A 30 -14.51 -1.01 -7.28
N PRO A 31 -15.36 0.04 -7.24
CA PRO A 31 -15.08 1.23 -6.43
C PRO A 31 -14.85 0.94 -4.93
N THR A 32 -15.39 -0.18 -4.44
CA THR A 32 -15.25 -0.63 -3.05
C THR A 32 -14.04 -1.53 -2.82
N ASP A 33 -13.23 -1.80 -3.84
CA ASP A 33 -11.96 -2.53 -3.68
C ASP A 33 -10.89 -1.60 -3.10
N TRP A 34 -9.93 -2.20 -2.40
CA TRP A 34 -8.75 -1.53 -1.86
C TRP A 34 -7.50 -2.15 -2.48
N PRO A 35 -7.21 -1.90 -3.76
CA PRO A 35 -6.31 -2.73 -4.56
C PRO A 35 -4.82 -2.46 -4.32
N GLN A 36 -4.45 -1.41 -3.58
CA GLN A 36 -3.07 -0.98 -3.42
C GLN A 36 -2.87 -0.13 -2.15
N TRP A 37 -1.62 0.22 -1.88
CA TRP A 37 -1.21 1.16 -0.81
C TRP A 37 -2.11 2.39 -0.74
N ARG A 38 -2.70 2.66 0.43
CA ARG A 38 -3.61 3.78 0.69
C ARG A 38 -4.85 3.83 -0.24
N GLY A 39 -5.30 2.68 -0.72
CA GLY A 39 -6.56 2.55 -1.45
C GLY A 39 -6.44 2.85 -2.95
N PRO A 40 -7.57 2.88 -3.68
CA PRO A 40 -7.58 2.94 -5.14
C PRO A 40 -6.87 4.18 -5.70
N THR A 41 -6.90 5.29 -4.97
CA THR A 41 -6.33 6.60 -5.33
C THR A 41 -5.03 6.93 -4.56
N ARG A 42 -4.57 6.05 -3.67
CA ARG A 42 -3.36 6.22 -2.83
C ARG A 42 -3.36 7.45 -1.90
N ASP A 43 -4.53 8.01 -1.64
CA ASP A 43 -4.78 9.17 -0.77
C ASP A 43 -5.57 8.79 0.50
N SER A 44 -5.81 7.49 0.70
CA SER A 44 -6.58 6.92 1.80
C SER A 44 -8.08 7.24 1.79
N ARG A 45 -8.64 7.68 0.66
CA ARG A 45 -10.09 7.88 0.52
C ARG A 45 -10.84 6.57 0.30
N VAL A 46 -11.97 6.45 0.99
CA VAL A 46 -12.91 5.34 0.91
C VAL A 46 -14.11 5.75 0.06
N VAL A 47 -14.66 4.81 -0.71
CA VAL A 47 -15.82 5.06 -1.59
C VAL A 47 -16.89 3.98 -1.36
N GLY A 48 -18.16 4.39 -1.47
CA GLY A 48 -19.29 3.46 -1.57
C GLY A 48 -19.66 2.76 -0.26
N THR A 49 -19.40 3.41 0.88
CA THR A 49 -19.77 2.93 2.21
C THR A 49 -20.11 4.11 3.13
N GLN A 50 -20.47 3.82 4.38
CA GLN A 50 -20.60 4.76 5.48
C GLN A 50 -19.80 4.25 6.67
N TRP A 51 -19.20 5.14 7.45
CA TRP A 51 -18.59 4.74 8.72
C TRP A 51 -19.65 4.29 9.72
N PRO A 52 -19.29 3.38 10.64
CA PRO A 52 -20.19 3.06 11.73
C PRO A 52 -20.37 4.26 12.65
N ASP A 53 -21.53 4.34 13.29
CA ASP A 53 -21.82 5.40 14.28
C ASP A 53 -21.04 5.21 15.60
N SER A 54 -20.52 4.00 15.85
CA SER A 54 -19.70 3.65 17.00
C SER A 54 -18.74 2.50 16.66
N LEU A 55 -17.63 2.39 17.39
CA LEU A 55 -16.69 1.28 17.31
C LEU A 55 -16.97 0.19 18.36
N ASP A 56 -18.05 0.27 19.14
CA ASP A 56 -18.37 -0.72 20.16
C ASP A 56 -18.58 -2.14 19.59
N LYS A 57 -18.73 -3.14 20.47
CA LYS A 57 -18.88 -4.55 20.06
C LYS A 57 -20.15 -4.85 19.28
N ASN A 58 -21.18 -4.00 19.38
CA ASN A 58 -22.45 -4.19 18.66
C ASN A 58 -22.39 -3.61 17.24
N HIS A 59 -21.58 -2.57 17.04
CA HIS A 59 -21.43 -1.88 15.76
C HIS A 59 -20.24 -2.39 14.96
N LEU A 60 -19.16 -2.83 15.60
CA LEU A 60 -17.95 -3.37 14.96
C LEU A 60 -17.65 -4.79 15.46
N GLU A 61 -17.94 -5.79 14.63
CA GLU A 61 -17.84 -7.21 14.98
C GLU A 61 -16.62 -7.85 14.33
N LEU A 62 -15.83 -8.60 15.11
CA LEU A 62 -14.76 -9.44 14.55
C LEU A 62 -15.41 -10.54 13.71
N SER A 63 -15.14 -10.56 12.41
CA SER A 63 -15.73 -11.52 11.47
C SER A 63 -14.91 -12.80 11.41
N TRP A 64 -13.59 -12.65 11.23
CA TRP A 64 -12.63 -13.75 11.25
C TRP A 64 -11.22 -13.18 11.46
N GLU A 65 -10.31 -14.06 11.86
CA GLU A 65 -8.89 -13.77 11.95
C GLU A 65 -8.05 -15.01 11.62
N VAL A 66 -6.82 -14.77 11.19
CA VAL A 66 -5.82 -15.81 10.90
C VAL A 66 -4.47 -15.41 11.48
N GLU A 67 -3.74 -16.38 12.03
CA GLU A 67 -2.36 -16.19 12.48
C GLU A 67 -1.41 -16.20 11.28
N GLN A 68 -0.38 -15.35 11.33
CA GLN A 68 0.66 -15.23 10.32
C GLN A 68 1.99 -14.84 10.97
N GLY A 69 3.09 -15.12 10.30
CA GLY A 69 4.40 -14.56 10.61
C GLY A 69 4.42 -13.03 10.53
N PRO A 70 5.52 -12.39 10.96
CA PRO A 70 5.64 -10.94 11.00
C PRO A 70 5.58 -10.25 9.63
N SER A 71 4.90 -9.11 9.57
CA SER A 71 4.87 -8.20 8.40
C SER A 71 4.55 -6.75 8.76
N TYR A 72 5.02 -5.82 7.95
CA TYR A 72 4.59 -4.40 7.96
C TYR A 72 3.77 -4.02 6.73
N SER A 73 3.60 -4.94 5.79
CA SER A 73 2.80 -4.74 4.60
C SER A 73 1.31 -4.70 4.97
N GLY A 74 0.63 -3.60 4.63
CA GLY A 74 -0.82 -3.51 4.77
C GLY A 74 -1.54 -4.52 3.86
N PRO A 75 -2.71 -5.06 4.25
CA PRO A 75 -3.48 -5.93 3.38
C PRO A 75 -4.08 -5.13 2.22
N ILE A 76 -4.44 -5.82 1.14
CA ILE A 76 -5.25 -5.25 0.05
C ILE A 76 -6.44 -6.15 -0.24
N VAL A 77 -7.50 -5.56 -0.78
CA VAL A 77 -8.77 -6.26 -1.03
C VAL A 77 -9.19 -6.04 -2.47
N VAL A 78 -9.42 -7.12 -3.21
CA VAL A 78 -9.91 -7.08 -4.59
C VAL A 78 -10.99 -8.13 -4.77
N GLY A 79 -12.21 -7.69 -5.11
CA GLY A 79 -13.34 -8.60 -5.27
C GLY A 79 -13.67 -9.31 -3.96
N ASN A 80 -13.61 -10.65 -3.99
CA ASN A 80 -13.77 -11.50 -2.81
C ASN A 80 -12.45 -12.01 -2.20
N ARG A 81 -11.31 -11.42 -2.57
CA ARG A 81 -9.99 -11.84 -2.09
C ARG A 81 -9.35 -10.78 -1.20
N VAL A 82 -8.71 -11.22 -0.14
CA VAL A 82 -7.82 -10.41 0.70
C VAL A 82 -6.41 -10.91 0.53
N PHE A 83 -5.48 -10.02 0.18
CA PHE A 83 -4.07 -10.36 0.07
C PHE A 83 -3.29 -9.75 1.23
N THR A 84 -2.42 -10.55 1.82
CA THR A 84 -1.50 -10.16 2.89
C THR A 84 -0.20 -10.92 2.72
N THR A 85 0.86 -10.44 3.35
CA THR A 85 2.19 -11.04 3.25
C THR A 85 2.77 -11.30 4.62
N GLU A 86 3.79 -12.15 4.68
CA GLU A 86 4.62 -12.36 5.86
C GLU A 86 6.07 -12.62 5.48
N THR A 87 6.96 -12.46 6.46
CA THR A 87 8.29 -13.06 6.43
C THR A 87 8.29 -14.24 7.40
N ASP A 88 8.38 -15.44 6.85
CA ASP A 88 8.31 -16.69 7.58
C ASP A 88 9.72 -17.23 7.92
N GLU A 89 9.86 -17.70 9.16
CA GLU A 89 11.08 -18.27 9.75
C GLU A 89 12.40 -17.52 9.49
N LYS A 90 12.34 -16.22 9.16
CA LYS A 90 13.50 -15.43 8.68
C LYS A 90 14.22 -16.10 7.49
N LYS A 91 13.47 -16.79 6.64
CA LYS A 91 14.00 -17.50 5.46
C LYS A 91 13.21 -17.16 4.21
N THR A 92 11.90 -17.31 4.27
CA THR A 92 10.99 -17.13 3.15
C THR A 92 10.12 -15.90 3.33
N GLU A 93 9.65 -15.36 2.21
CA GLU A 93 8.53 -14.44 2.20
C GLU A 93 7.35 -15.13 1.51
N VAL A 94 6.16 -14.90 2.05
CA VAL A 94 4.94 -15.55 1.59
C VAL A 94 3.89 -14.48 1.35
N VAL A 95 3.12 -14.66 0.27
CA VAL A 95 1.88 -13.92 0.05
C VAL A 95 0.71 -14.89 0.05
N TYR A 96 -0.33 -14.53 0.79
CA TYR A 96 -1.55 -15.29 0.94
C TYR A 96 -2.69 -14.60 0.22
N ALA A 97 -3.62 -15.40 -0.30
CA ALA A 97 -4.95 -14.96 -0.65
C ALA A 97 -5.96 -15.67 0.25
N TYR A 98 -6.81 -14.88 0.91
CA TYR A 98 -7.91 -15.38 1.73
C TYR A 98 -9.25 -15.04 1.09
N ASP A 99 -10.25 -15.89 1.31
CA ASP A 99 -11.64 -15.54 1.05
C ASP A 99 -12.05 -14.40 1.99
N LYS A 100 -12.54 -13.30 1.42
CA LYS A 100 -12.92 -12.10 2.18
C LYS A 100 -14.04 -12.37 3.19
N THR A 101 -14.90 -13.33 2.91
CA THR A 101 -16.08 -13.62 3.74
C THR A 101 -15.75 -14.62 4.84
N THR A 102 -15.03 -15.69 4.51
CA THR A 102 -14.81 -16.80 5.46
C THR A 102 -13.45 -16.75 6.16
N GLY A 103 -12.45 -16.10 5.55
CA GLY A 103 -11.06 -16.15 6.02
C GLY A 103 -10.31 -17.41 5.60
N ASP A 104 -10.91 -18.27 4.77
CA ASP A 104 -10.25 -19.49 4.28
C ASP A 104 -9.09 -19.15 3.35
N GLU A 105 -7.95 -19.82 3.51
CA GLU A 105 -6.83 -19.72 2.57
C GLU A 105 -7.26 -20.27 1.20
N LEU A 106 -7.21 -19.42 0.18
CA LEU A 106 -7.50 -19.78 -1.21
C LEU A 106 -6.23 -20.32 -1.89
N TRP A 107 -5.12 -19.63 -1.67
CA TRP A 107 -3.80 -20.01 -2.14
C TRP A 107 -2.73 -19.22 -1.38
N ARG A 108 -1.49 -19.71 -1.42
CA ARG A 108 -0.31 -18.96 -1.02
C ARG A 108 0.87 -19.24 -1.95
N THR A 109 1.73 -18.25 -2.12
CA THR A 109 2.95 -18.34 -2.92
C THR A 109 4.13 -17.87 -2.08
N GLU A 110 5.22 -18.63 -2.09
CA GLU A 110 6.42 -18.36 -1.30
C GLU A 110 7.67 -18.22 -2.18
N TRP A 111 8.64 -17.45 -1.68
CA TRP A 111 9.98 -17.34 -2.27
C TRP A 111 11.05 -17.14 -1.19
N GLU A 112 12.31 -17.36 -1.55
CA GLU A 112 13.44 -16.99 -0.69
C GLU A 112 13.55 -15.46 -0.62
N GLY A 113 13.40 -14.88 0.57
CA GLY A 113 13.15 -13.44 0.68
C GLY A 113 13.61 -12.76 1.97
N ALA A 114 14.25 -13.47 2.89
CA ALA A 114 14.66 -12.88 4.16
C ALA A 114 16.05 -12.23 4.11
N MET A 115 16.16 -11.08 4.79
CA MET A 115 17.42 -10.39 5.01
C MET A 115 17.49 -9.86 6.44
N THR A 116 18.63 -9.28 6.83
CA THR A 116 18.80 -8.63 8.14
C THR A 116 19.06 -7.15 7.96
N VAL A 117 18.23 -6.31 8.57
CA VAL A 117 18.45 -4.85 8.61
C VAL A 117 19.64 -4.51 9.52
N PRO A 118 20.27 -3.32 9.37
CA PRO A 118 21.36 -2.89 10.24
C PRO A 118 21.00 -2.97 11.73
N PHE A 119 21.99 -3.27 12.58
CA PHE A 119 21.79 -3.51 14.02
C PHE A 119 21.05 -2.37 14.74
N PHE A 120 21.28 -1.12 14.35
CA PHE A 120 20.63 0.06 14.94
C PHE A 120 19.15 0.20 14.56
N ALA A 121 18.67 -0.61 13.61
CA ALA A 121 17.28 -0.71 13.19
C ALA A 121 16.68 -2.09 13.50
N ALA A 122 17.40 -2.98 14.19
CA ALA A 122 16.97 -4.35 14.45
C ALA A 122 15.66 -4.42 15.27
N SER A 123 15.39 -3.43 16.11
CA SER A 123 14.12 -3.29 16.84
C SER A 123 12.92 -3.09 15.91
N ASN A 124 13.15 -2.66 14.67
CA ASN A 124 12.12 -2.44 13.65
C ASN A 124 11.98 -3.66 12.73
N GLY A 125 12.48 -4.84 13.15
CA GLY A 125 12.32 -6.09 12.42
C GLY A 125 13.02 -6.16 11.07
N SER A 126 12.88 -7.30 10.39
CA SER A 126 13.40 -7.54 9.04
C SER A 126 12.37 -8.32 8.25
N TRP A 127 11.21 -7.69 8.08
CA TRP A 127 10.01 -8.31 7.53
C TRP A 127 9.53 -7.53 6.34
N ILE A 128 8.83 -8.19 5.42
CA ILE A 128 8.21 -7.57 4.24
C ILE A 128 7.38 -6.34 4.61
N ARG A 129 7.59 -5.25 3.86
CA ARG A 129 7.11 -3.90 4.21
C ARG A 129 6.28 -3.22 3.13
N ALA A 130 6.54 -3.54 1.87
CA ALA A 130 5.81 -2.97 0.75
C ALA A 130 4.41 -3.61 0.66
N THR A 131 3.37 -2.79 0.66
CA THR A 131 2.00 -3.24 0.41
C THR A 131 1.86 -3.68 -1.05
N PRO A 132 1.29 -4.87 -1.33
CA PRO A 132 1.04 -5.32 -2.70
C PRO A 132 0.14 -4.36 -3.48
N ALA A 133 0.13 -4.53 -4.81
CA ALA A 133 -0.85 -3.88 -5.69
C ALA A 133 -1.49 -4.92 -6.60
N CYS A 134 -2.78 -4.78 -6.91
CA CYS A 134 -3.49 -5.71 -7.80
C CYS A 134 -4.34 -4.95 -8.81
N ASP A 135 -4.29 -5.35 -10.08
CA ASP A 135 -5.07 -4.75 -11.16
C ASP A 135 -6.38 -5.49 -11.49
N GLY A 136 -6.81 -6.38 -10.58
CA GLY A 136 -7.93 -7.30 -10.78
C GLY A 136 -7.53 -8.64 -11.41
N LYS A 137 -6.40 -8.68 -12.14
CA LYS A 137 -5.91 -9.88 -12.83
C LYS A 137 -4.55 -10.36 -12.32
N THR A 138 -3.69 -9.43 -11.95
CA THR A 138 -2.32 -9.70 -11.54
C THR A 138 -2.02 -8.99 -10.23
N LEU A 139 -1.50 -9.75 -9.28
CA LEU A 139 -1.00 -9.27 -8.00
C LEU A 139 0.51 -9.01 -8.11
N TYR A 140 0.95 -7.84 -7.67
CA TYR A 140 2.34 -7.42 -7.68
C TYR A 140 2.86 -7.31 -6.25
N VAL A 141 3.85 -8.13 -5.91
CA VAL A 141 4.37 -8.26 -4.55
C VAL A 141 5.86 -7.98 -4.52
N ALA A 142 6.24 -6.96 -3.74
CA ALA A 142 7.62 -6.53 -3.56
C ALA A 142 8.21 -7.17 -2.30
N GLY A 143 9.25 -8.00 -2.47
CA GLY A 143 9.93 -8.70 -1.37
C GLY A 143 11.16 -7.94 -0.87
N MET A 144 11.53 -8.15 0.39
CA MET A 144 12.60 -7.43 1.08
C MET A 144 13.94 -7.46 0.34
N CYS A 145 14.25 -8.58 -0.30
CA CYS A 145 15.50 -8.80 -1.02
C CYS A 145 15.59 -8.07 -2.39
N ASP A 146 14.79 -7.02 -2.59
CA ASP A 146 14.73 -6.18 -3.79
C ASP A 146 14.25 -6.98 -5.02
N VAL A 147 13.18 -7.74 -4.79
CA VAL A 147 12.50 -8.57 -5.78
C VAL A 147 11.07 -8.10 -6.02
N LEU A 148 10.55 -8.29 -7.23
CA LEU A 148 9.14 -8.05 -7.55
C LEU A 148 8.56 -9.26 -8.26
N TYR A 149 7.49 -9.81 -7.71
CA TYR A 149 6.72 -10.91 -8.28
C TYR A 149 5.42 -10.38 -8.88
N ALA A 150 5.10 -10.86 -10.09
CA ALA A 150 3.77 -10.74 -10.67
C ALA A 150 3.10 -12.11 -10.64
N LEU A 151 2.03 -12.21 -9.88
CA LEU A 151 1.28 -13.43 -9.63
C LEU A 151 -0.09 -13.32 -10.26
N ASP A 152 -0.63 -14.43 -10.74
CA ASP A 152 -2.02 -14.50 -11.08
C ASP A 152 -2.91 -14.30 -9.85
N CYS A 153 -3.83 -13.32 -9.92
CA CYS A 153 -4.67 -12.94 -8.80
C CYS A 153 -5.58 -14.10 -8.31
N ALA A 154 -6.00 -14.98 -9.23
CA ALA A 154 -6.94 -16.04 -8.92
C ALA A 154 -6.25 -17.29 -8.36
N THR A 155 -5.03 -17.59 -8.83
CA THR A 155 -4.35 -18.88 -8.58
C THR A 155 -3.08 -18.77 -7.74
N GLY A 156 -2.47 -17.59 -7.67
CA GLY A 156 -1.15 -17.39 -7.04
C GLY A 156 0.03 -17.74 -7.93
N ASP A 157 -0.21 -18.28 -9.13
CA ASP A 157 0.83 -18.71 -10.06
C ASP A 157 1.73 -17.55 -10.49
N THR A 158 3.04 -17.75 -10.45
CA THR A 158 4.01 -16.74 -10.89
C THR A 158 3.96 -16.57 -12.40
N LYS A 159 3.57 -15.38 -12.86
CA LYS A 159 3.61 -14.97 -14.28
C LYS A 159 5.03 -14.58 -14.68
N TRP A 160 5.67 -13.75 -13.86
CA TRP A 160 7.07 -13.37 -13.97
C TRP A 160 7.58 -12.88 -12.62
N HIS A 161 8.90 -12.85 -12.46
CA HIS A 161 9.54 -12.21 -11.31
C HIS A 161 10.81 -11.47 -11.77
N ILE A 162 11.25 -10.52 -10.95
CA ILE A 162 12.45 -9.72 -11.17
C ILE A 162 13.27 -9.72 -9.89
N ASP A 163 14.56 -10.02 -9.99
CA ASP A 163 15.56 -9.64 -9.00
C ASP A 163 16.26 -8.38 -9.51
N PHE A 164 16.04 -7.25 -8.84
CA PHE A 164 16.57 -5.96 -9.29
C PHE A 164 18.08 -5.84 -9.05
N LYS A 165 18.63 -6.50 -8.03
CA LYS A 165 20.07 -6.52 -7.77
C LYS A 165 20.80 -7.16 -8.93
N ASN A 166 20.33 -8.34 -9.36
CA ASN A 166 20.94 -9.05 -10.48
C ASN A 166 20.70 -8.33 -11.80
N ARG A 167 19.49 -7.76 -12.01
CA ARG A 167 19.16 -7.04 -13.24
C ARG A 167 20.00 -5.79 -13.45
N PHE A 168 20.33 -5.08 -12.37
CA PHE A 168 20.94 -3.77 -12.43
C PHE A 168 22.35 -3.69 -11.82
N ASP A 169 22.91 -4.82 -11.39
CA ASP A 169 24.16 -4.90 -10.62
C ASP A 169 24.15 -3.91 -9.43
N SER A 170 23.01 -3.83 -8.75
CA SER A 170 22.81 -2.87 -7.66
C SER A 170 23.01 -3.51 -6.29
N PRO A 171 23.66 -2.83 -5.33
CA PRO A 171 23.78 -3.35 -3.97
C PRO A 171 22.42 -3.52 -3.30
N MET A 172 22.25 -4.59 -2.51
CA MET A 172 21.04 -4.85 -1.74
C MET A 172 20.73 -3.66 -0.81
N PRO A 173 19.50 -3.10 -0.83
CA PRO A 173 19.12 -2.00 0.04
C PRO A 173 19.15 -2.44 1.51
N ALA A 174 19.83 -1.69 2.37
CA ALA A 174 20.04 -2.09 3.77
C ALA A 174 18.74 -2.22 4.58
N PHE A 175 17.68 -1.52 4.16
CA PHE A 175 16.36 -1.56 4.81
C PHE A 175 15.33 -2.39 4.03
N GLY A 176 15.77 -3.13 3.01
CA GLY A 176 14.91 -3.89 2.11
C GLY A 176 14.01 -3.02 1.22
N PHE A 177 13.19 -3.68 0.42
CA PHE A 177 12.25 -3.05 -0.49
C PHE A 177 11.00 -2.56 0.26
N ALA A 178 10.87 -1.24 0.40
CA ALA A 178 9.77 -0.60 1.12
C ALA A 178 8.76 0.14 0.22
N SER A 179 9.14 0.53 -0.99
CA SER A 179 8.27 1.25 -1.92
C SER A 179 7.15 0.33 -2.46
N SER A 180 5.92 0.54 -2.00
CA SER A 180 4.74 -0.19 -2.48
C SER A 180 4.51 0.08 -3.98
N PRO A 181 4.35 -0.96 -4.83
CA PRO A 181 4.12 -0.80 -6.26
C PRO A 181 2.94 0.13 -6.57
N LEU A 182 3.10 0.93 -7.61
CA LEU A 182 2.02 1.70 -8.23
C LEU A 182 1.69 1.06 -9.57
N VAL A 183 0.44 0.63 -9.74
CA VAL A 183 -0.07 0.13 -11.02
C VAL A 183 -0.87 1.24 -11.70
N HIS A 184 -0.50 1.58 -12.92
CA HIS A 184 -1.24 2.57 -13.71
C HIS A 184 -1.13 2.24 -15.21
N GLY A 185 -2.30 2.09 -15.85
CA GLY A 185 -2.38 1.64 -17.25
C GLY A 185 -1.72 0.27 -17.44
N ASP A 186 -0.75 0.21 -18.36
CA ASP A 186 0.03 -0.99 -18.68
C ASP A 186 1.39 -1.04 -17.97
N ALA A 187 1.58 -0.22 -16.94
CA ALA A 187 2.86 -0.07 -16.26
C ALA A 187 2.78 -0.29 -14.75
N ILE A 188 3.93 -0.69 -14.20
CA ILE A 188 4.21 -0.71 -12.77
C ILE A 188 5.34 0.27 -12.50
N PHE A 189 5.21 1.06 -11.43
CA PHE A 189 6.21 2.01 -10.99
C PHE A 189 6.68 1.66 -9.57
N VAL A 190 7.99 1.55 -9.37
CA VAL A 190 8.61 1.16 -8.10
C VAL A 190 9.95 1.87 -7.88
N GLN A 191 10.29 2.17 -6.62
CA GLN A 191 11.67 2.51 -6.24
C GLN A 191 12.39 1.25 -5.77
N ALA A 192 13.26 0.69 -6.63
CA ALA A 192 13.96 -0.58 -6.44
C ALA A 192 15.27 -0.58 -7.24
N GLY A 193 16.17 -1.54 -6.99
CA GLY A 193 17.42 -1.66 -7.74
C GLY A 193 18.31 -0.41 -7.69
N GLY A 194 18.15 0.42 -6.65
CA GLY A 194 18.78 1.72 -6.53
C GLY A 194 18.35 2.76 -7.57
N GLY A 195 17.07 2.81 -7.94
CA GLY A 195 16.47 3.87 -8.76
C GLY A 195 14.94 3.81 -8.79
N PHE A 196 14.32 4.70 -9.54
CA PHE A 196 12.89 4.67 -9.85
C PHE A 196 12.66 4.07 -11.23
N ILE A 197 11.82 3.04 -11.29
CA ILE A 197 11.70 2.15 -12.45
C ILE A 197 10.26 2.13 -12.94
N LYS A 198 10.10 2.18 -14.26
CA LYS A 198 8.87 1.79 -14.95
C LYS A 198 9.06 0.44 -15.60
N LEU A 199 8.11 -0.46 -15.34
CA LEU A 199 8.06 -1.78 -15.93
C LEU A 199 6.83 -1.93 -16.81
N ASN A 200 6.93 -2.73 -17.86
CA ASN A 200 5.75 -3.30 -18.50
C ASN A 200 5.07 -4.28 -17.53
N LYS A 201 3.79 -4.06 -17.21
CA LYS A 201 3.10 -4.84 -16.19
C LYS A 201 2.85 -6.31 -16.56
N THR A 202 2.88 -6.62 -17.86
CA THR A 202 2.61 -7.96 -18.41
C THR A 202 3.88 -8.77 -18.54
N THR A 203 5.00 -8.16 -18.94
CA THR A 203 6.25 -8.88 -19.22
C THR A 203 7.30 -8.72 -18.12
N GLY A 204 7.17 -7.70 -17.26
CA GLY A 204 8.20 -7.32 -16.31
C GLY A 204 9.44 -6.69 -16.95
N GLU A 205 9.39 -6.33 -18.24
CA GLU A 205 10.49 -5.64 -18.92
C GLU A 205 10.65 -4.21 -18.39
N THR A 206 11.91 -3.81 -18.21
CA THR A 206 12.24 -2.43 -17.84
C THR A 206 12.03 -1.51 -19.03
N ILE A 207 11.12 -0.54 -18.90
CA ILE A 207 10.89 0.50 -19.91
C ILE A 207 11.90 1.64 -19.73
N TRP A 208 12.01 2.13 -18.50
CA TRP A 208 13.04 3.09 -18.11
C TRP A 208 13.40 2.94 -16.63
N ARG A 209 14.57 3.47 -16.26
CA ARG A 209 15.05 3.59 -14.89
C ARG A 209 15.77 4.93 -14.72
N VAL A 210 15.35 5.72 -13.72
CA VAL A 210 15.85 7.07 -13.43
C VAL A 210 16.06 7.27 -11.93
N ALA A 211 16.45 8.47 -11.50
CA ALA A 211 16.64 8.82 -10.09
C ALA A 211 17.55 7.83 -9.30
N ASN A 212 18.66 7.42 -9.90
CA ASN A 212 19.55 6.41 -9.32
C ASN A 212 20.20 6.88 -8.01
N ASP A 213 20.19 6.05 -6.97
CA ASP A 213 20.68 6.38 -5.61
C ASP A 213 21.89 5.55 -5.13
N GLY A 214 22.49 4.75 -6.01
CA GLY A 214 23.72 3.99 -5.72
C GLY A 214 23.54 2.75 -4.84
N GLY A 215 22.33 2.50 -4.29
CA GLY A 215 22.02 1.29 -3.53
C GLY A 215 22.53 1.26 -2.08
N GLY A 216 22.40 0.09 -1.43
CA GLY A 216 22.98 -0.16 -0.10
C GLY A 216 22.30 0.63 1.02
N MET A 217 23.08 1.31 1.88
CA MET A 217 22.58 2.08 3.03
C MET A 217 21.68 3.25 2.62
N PHE A 218 21.96 3.84 1.47
CA PHE A 218 21.18 4.93 0.87
C PHE A 218 20.36 4.45 -0.33
N GLY A 219 20.27 3.13 -0.54
CA GLY A 219 19.47 2.52 -1.59
C GLY A 219 18.01 2.37 -1.20
N SER A 220 17.14 2.29 -2.20
CA SER A 220 15.69 2.09 -2.08
C SER A 220 15.06 3.12 -1.14
N ALA A 221 14.43 4.14 -1.72
CA ALA A 221 13.63 5.05 -0.94
C ALA A 221 12.45 4.31 -0.29
N PHE A 222 12.01 4.82 0.86
CA PHE A 222 10.92 4.23 1.64
C PHE A 222 9.55 4.64 1.10
N SER A 223 9.46 5.86 0.59
CA SER A 223 8.22 6.43 0.08
C SER A 223 7.74 5.70 -1.17
N SER A 224 6.44 5.50 -1.24
CA SER A 224 5.80 4.88 -2.39
C SER A 224 5.37 5.97 -3.38
N PRO A 225 5.55 5.80 -4.70
CA PRO A 225 5.21 6.82 -5.68
C PRO A 225 3.69 7.02 -5.79
N ILE A 226 3.28 8.19 -6.30
CA ILE A 226 1.91 8.45 -6.75
C ILE A 226 1.92 9.04 -8.15
N ILE A 227 0.84 8.86 -8.88
CA ILE A 227 0.59 9.54 -10.15
C ILE A 227 -0.45 10.63 -9.91
N THR A 228 -0.24 11.80 -10.48
CA THR A 228 -1.14 12.94 -10.34
C THR A 228 -1.16 13.76 -11.62
N THR A 229 -2.04 14.76 -11.67
CA THR A 229 -2.04 15.81 -12.68
C THR A 229 -1.80 17.15 -11.98
N LEU A 230 -0.76 17.87 -12.40
CA LEU A 230 -0.52 19.27 -11.99
C LEU A 230 -0.41 20.10 -13.26
N GLN A 231 -1.06 21.26 -13.28
CA GLN A 231 -1.06 22.18 -14.42
C GLN A 231 -1.43 21.48 -15.75
N ASN A 232 -2.45 20.60 -15.69
CA ASN A 232 -2.91 19.78 -16.81
C ASN A 232 -1.86 18.82 -17.40
N LYS A 233 -0.78 18.52 -16.68
CA LYS A 233 0.22 17.53 -17.08
C LYS A 233 0.24 16.38 -16.07
N GLN A 234 0.15 15.17 -16.59
CA GLN A 234 0.30 13.98 -15.77
C GLN A 234 1.77 13.79 -15.40
N LEU A 235 2.05 13.52 -14.13
CA LEU A 235 3.39 13.25 -13.63
C LEU A 235 3.37 12.24 -12.48
N LEU A 236 4.51 11.59 -12.27
CA LEU A 236 4.79 10.79 -11.09
C LEU A 236 5.47 11.66 -10.05
N LEU A 237 4.96 11.64 -8.82
CA LEU A 237 5.64 12.22 -7.66
C LEU A 237 6.44 11.13 -6.96
N VAL A 238 7.75 11.34 -6.90
CA VAL A 238 8.72 10.36 -6.40
C VAL A 238 9.55 11.00 -5.30
N GLN A 239 9.24 10.65 -4.07
CA GLN A 239 10.05 11.04 -2.93
C GLN A 239 11.19 10.03 -2.79
N THR A 240 12.38 10.45 -3.23
CA THR A 240 13.63 9.71 -3.02
C THR A 240 14.15 9.93 -1.61
N ARG A 241 15.28 9.32 -1.25
CA ARG A 241 15.96 9.60 0.02
C ARG A 241 16.40 11.05 0.20
N LYS A 242 16.61 11.81 -0.88
CA LYS A 242 17.16 13.18 -0.82
C LYS A 242 16.22 14.25 -1.34
N SER A 243 15.42 13.93 -2.34
CA SER A 243 14.58 14.91 -3.02
C SER A 243 13.22 14.35 -3.41
N LEU A 244 12.25 15.23 -3.48
CA LEU A 244 10.97 15.03 -4.15
C LEU A 244 11.16 15.37 -5.63
N LYS A 245 10.73 14.47 -6.52
CA LYS A 245 10.86 14.64 -7.97
C LYS A 245 9.52 14.54 -8.66
N GLY A 246 9.34 15.34 -9.71
CA GLY A 246 8.30 15.16 -10.71
C GLY A 246 8.90 14.46 -11.92
N VAL A 247 8.35 13.31 -12.29
CA VAL A 247 8.87 12.46 -13.37
C VAL A 247 7.79 12.25 -14.43
N ASP A 248 8.16 12.43 -15.70
CA ASP A 248 7.27 12.14 -16.82
C ASP A 248 6.97 10.63 -16.86
N PRO A 249 5.69 10.21 -16.82
CA PRO A 249 5.32 8.79 -16.74
C PRO A 249 5.61 8.04 -18.04
N VAL A 250 5.77 8.72 -19.16
CA VAL A 250 6.05 8.14 -20.48
C VAL A 250 7.55 7.98 -20.66
N THR A 251 8.32 9.07 -20.58
CA THR A 251 9.75 9.09 -20.93
C THR A 251 10.66 8.75 -19.75
N GLY A 252 10.20 8.99 -18.52
CA GLY A 252 11.02 8.91 -17.32
C GLY A 252 11.83 10.19 -17.06
N ASP A 253 11.67 11.23 -17.87
CA ASP A 253 12.42 12.48 -17.69
C ASP A 253 12.05 13.14 -16.35
N GLU A 254 13.07 13.62 -15.65
CA GLU A 254 12.90 14.44 -14.45
C GLU A 254 12.47 15.85 -14.88
N MET A 255 11.20 16.16 -14.65
CA MET A 255 10.62 17.47 -14.95
C MET A 255 11.12 18.54 -13.98
N TRP A 256 11.28 18.14 -12.71
CA TRP A 256 11.81 18.99 -11.64
C TRP A 256 12.28 18.13 -10.46
N SER A 257 13.12 18.72 -9.60
CA SER A 257 13.55 18.10 -8.35
C SER A 257 13.70 19.14 -7.25
N GLN A 258 13.17 18.82 -6.07
CA GLN A 258 13.22 19.64 -4.88
C GLN A 258 13.89 18.85 -3.76
N ASP A 259 15.00 19.37 -3.23
CA ASP A 259 15.67 18.75 -2.09
C ASP A 259 14.76 18.80 -0.85
N ILE A 260 14.66 17.66 -0.16
CA ILE A 260 13.89 17.49 1.06
C ILE A 260 14.84 16.98 2.14
N GLU A 261 15.16 17.85 3.09
CA GLU A 261 16.04 17.50 4.20
C GLU A 261 15.39 16.46 5.12
N ALA A 262 16.10 15.36 5.33
CA ALA A 262 15.70 14.30 6.24
C ALA A 262 16.91 13.71 6.95
N PHE A 263 16.75 13.38 8.23
CA PHE A 263 17.81 12.72 8.97
C PHE A 263 18.11 11.34 8.35
N ARG A 264 19.36 11.18 7.88
CA ARG A 264 19.85 9.97 7.18
C ARG A 264 19.02 9.57 5.95
N GLY A 265 18.41 10.54 5.28
CA GLY A 265 17.57 10.29 4.11
C GLY A 265 16.29 9.49 4.41
N MET A 266 15.78 9.57 5.65
CA MET A 266 14.49 9.00 6.04
C MET A 266 13.31 9.85 5.57
N ASN A 267 13.26 10.04 4.25
CA ASN A 267 12.10 10.56 3.53
C ASN A 267 11.10 9.41 3.31
N ILE A 268 10.24 9.19 4.30
CA ILE A 268 9.38 8.00 4.41
C ILE A 268 7.99 8.22 3.81
N LEU A 269 7.42 9.41 4.02
CA LEU A 269 6.03 9.67 3.67
C LEU A 269 5.77 9.61 2.17
N THR A 270 4.60 9.09 1.80
CA THR A 270 4.05 9.29 0.46
C THR A 270 3.65 10.77 0.33
N PRO A 271 4.16 11.52 -0.67
CA PRO A 271 3.76 12.92 -0.86
C PRO A 271 2.25 12.99 -1.11
N THR A 272 1.61 14.04 -0.62
CA THR A 272 0.15 14.20 -0.71
C THR A 272 -0.18 15.40 -1.56
N VAL A 273 -1.04 15.20 -2.56
CA VAL A 273 -1.46 16.26 -3.47
C VAL A 273 -2.81 16.79 -3.02
N HIS A 274 -2.93 18.11 -3.02
CA HIS A 274 -4.21 18.79 -2.89
C HIS A 274 -4.26 19.92 -3.91
N GLU A 275 -5.19 19.81 -4.86
CA GLU A 275 -5.27 20.70 -6.03
C GLU A 275 -3.92 20.78 -6.74
N GLU A 276 -3.33 21.98 -6.82
CA GLU A 276 -2.04 22.26 -7.48
C GLU A 276 -0.86 22.28 -6.50
N THR A 277 -1.05 21.80 -5.27
CA THR A 277 -0.04 21.83 -4.21
C THR A 277 0.38 20.42 -3.79
N ILE A 278 1.62 20.30 -3.34
CA ILE A 278 2.23 19.05 -2.89
C ILE A 278 2.70 19.24 -1.46
N PHE A 279 2.12 18.48 -0.54
CA PHE A 279 2.55 18.40 0.84
C PHE A 279 3.51 17.23 1.05
N THR A 280 4.59 17.48 1.78
CA THR A 280 5.50 16.44 2.28
C THR A 280 5.97 16.78 3.69
N SER A 281 6.41 15.75 4.42
CA SER A 281 7.01 15.91 5.74
C SER A 281 8.05 14.82 5.97
N ALA A 282 9.15 15.17 6.63
CA ALA A 282 10.33 14.32 6.75
C ALA A 282 10.76 14.11 8.22
N HIS A 283 11.37 12.95 8.49
CA HIS A 283 11.88 12.65 9.83
C HIS A 283 13.01 13.60 10.21
N SER A 284 12.81 14.35 11.29
CA SER A 284 13.72 15.41 11.73
C SER A 284 13.93 16.53 10.70
N GLY A 285 13.02 16.65 9.72
CA GLY A 285 12.97 17.73 8.74
C GLY A 285 11.85 18.72 9.07
N HIS A 286 11.14 19.17 8.04
CA HIS A 286 10.02 20.10 8.14
C HIS A 286 8.78 19.48 7.50
N SER A 287 7.60 19.97 7.89
CA SER A 287 6.39 19.84 7.07
C SER A 287 6.39 21.00 6.09
N GLN A 288 6.21 20.74 4.81
CA GLN A 288 6.32 21.74 3.76
C GLN A 288 5.18 21.60 2.76
N LEU A 289 4.68 22.73 2.29
CA LEU A 289 3.79 22.78 1.14
C LEU A 289 4.50 23.44 -0.03
N TRP A 290 4.42 22.76 -1.15
CA TRP A 290 5.05 23.17 -2.39
C TRP A 290 4.01 23.42 -3.47
N LYS A 291 4.31 24.32 -4.39
CA LYS A 291 3.53 24.53 -5.60
C LYS A 291 4.43 24.37 -6.82
N HIS A 292 3.96 23.61 -7.80
CA HIS A 292 4.62 23.57 -9.10
C HIS A 292 4.21 24.81 -9.90
N THR A 293 5.18 25.55 -10.41
CA THR A 293 4.96 26.73 -11.27
C THR A 293 5.38 26.40 -12.69
N ASP A 294 4.61 26.88 -13.67
CA ASP A 294 4.75 26.43 -15.06
C ASP A 294 6.15 26.71 -15.59
N GLN A 295 6.74 25.71 -16.26
CA GLN A 295 8.09 25.75 -16.86
C GLN A 295 9.25 25.85 -15.85
N SER A 296 8.99 25.77 -14.55
CA SER A 296 10.04 25.73 -13.53
C SER A 296 10.60 24.31 -13.38
N THR A 297 11.92 24.21 -13.24
CA THR A 297 12.61 22.96 -12.84
C THR A 297 12.66 22.78 -11.31
N SER A 298 12.07 23.71 -10.55
CA SER A 298 11.99 23.70 -9.09
C SER A 298 10.56 24.00 -8.61
N LEU A 299 10.27 23.60 -7.37
CA LEU A 299 9.00 23.94 -6.72
C LEU A 299 9.10 25.29 -5.99
N GLU A 300 7.99 26.00 -5.89
CA GLU A 300 7.83 27.16 -5.01
C GLU A 300 7.45 26.67 -3.61
N GLU A 301 8.20 27.05 -2.57
CA GLU A 301 7.81 26.80 -1.18
C GLU A 301 6.71 27.79 -0.80
N ILE A 302 5.51 27.28 -0.51
CA ILE A 302 4.40 28.12 -0.02
C ILE A 302 4.59 28.39 1.48
N TRP A 303 4.95 27.35 2.24
CA TRP A 303 5.33 27.48 3.64
C TRP A 303 6.17 26.28 4.11
N SER A 304 6.89 26.50 5.21
CA SER A 304 7.66 25.49 5.92
C SER A 304 7.40 25.56 7.43
N GLY A 305 6.95 24.45 8.00
CA GLY A 305 6.50 24.32 9.38
C GLY A 305 7.36 23.35 10.20
N LYS A 306 7.38 23.56 11.53
CA LYS A 306 8.18 22.76 12.48
C LYS A 306 7.53 21.44 12.88
N SER A 307 6.29 21.19 12.46
CA SER A 307 5.66 19.88 12.64
C SER A 307 6.42 18.84 11.81
N GLN A 308 6.74 17.70 12.41
CA GLN A 308 7.55 16.65 11.79
C GLN A 308 6.79 15.33 11.79
N ALA A 309 6.50 14.79 10.62
CA ALA A 309 6.02 13.43 10.49
C ALA A 309 7.15 12.41 10.76
N TYR A 310 6.77 11.15 10.88
CA TYR A 310 7.73 10.05 10.87
C TYR A 310 7.39 9.00 9.81
N MET A 311 6.36 8.18 10.04
CA MET A 311 5.99 7.08 9.13
C MET A 311 4.53 7.15 8.65
N SER A 312 3.71 7.96 9.32
CA SER A 312 2.30 8.14 8.99
C SER A 312 2.15 9.15 7.85
N SER A 313 1.69 8.70 6.69
CA SER A 313 1.34 9.63 5.60
C SER A 313 0.04 10.36 5.96
N PRO A 314 -0.06 11.67 5.70
CA PRO A 314 -1.21 12.47 6.11
C PRO A 314 -2.44 12.17 5.25
N VAL A 315 -3.60 12.57 5.76
CA VAL A 315 -4.82 12.68 4.96
C VAL A 315 -5.26 14.12 4.87
N VAL A 316 -5.92 14.48 3.78
CA VAL A 316 -6.43 15.84 3.54
C VAL A 316 -7.96 15.79 3.45
N VAL A 317 -8.62 16.60 4.28
CA VAL A 317 -10.08 16.76 4.28
C VAL A 317 -10.39 18.24 4.15
N ALA A 318 -11.17 18.59 3.14
CA ALA A 318 -11.30 19.98 2.67
C ALA A 318 -9.90 20.60 2.53
N ASN A 319 -9.62 21.68 3.26
CA ASN A 319 -8.37 22.43 3.20
C ASN A 319 -7.47 22.22 4.44
N HIS A 320 -7.57 21.05 5.09
CA HIS A 320 -6.79 20.74 6.30
C HIS A 320 -6.08 19.40 6.18
N ILE A 321 -4.83 19.37 6.64
CA ILE A 321 -4.02 18.15 6.79
C ILE A 321 -4.23 17.59 8.19
N TYR A 322 -4.51 16.29 8.25
CA TYR A 322 -4.48 15.50 9.48
C TYR A 322 -3.28 14.56 9.41
N LEU A 323 -2.37 14.69 10.39
CA LEU A 323 -1.07 14.05 10.36
C LEU A 323 -0.68 13.55 11.76
N HIS A 324 -0.17 12.32 11.85
CA HIS A 324 0.47 11.82 13.06
C HIS A 324 1.98 12.09 13.02
N LEU A 325 2.47 12.75 14.07
CA LEU A 325 3.80 13.33 14.16
C LEU A 325 4.80 12.41 14.85
N ARG A 326 6.09 12.64 14.60
CA ARG A 326 7.23 12.01 15.28
C ARG A 326 7.16 12.14 16.81
N ASN A 327 6.55 13.21 17.32
CA ASN A 327 6.36 13.44 18.75
C ASN A 327 5.09 12.78 19.31
N GLN A 328 4.53 11.81 18.56
CA GLN A 328 3.40 10.96 18.94
C GLN A 328 2.09 11.72 19.07
N ARG A 329 1.86 12.77 18.28
CA ARG A 329 0.61 13.54 18.35
C ARG A 329 -0.08 13.54 16.99
N ILE A 330 -1.41 13.60 16.98
CA ILE A 330 -2.12 14.04 15.79
C ILE A 330 -2.12 15.57 15.78
N VAL A 331 -1.89 16.15 14.60
CA VAL A 331 -2.02 17.58 14.34
C VAL A 331 -3.01 17.81 13.21
N CYS A 332 -3.77 18.90 13.32
CA CYS A 332 -4.51 19.50 12.22
C CYS A 332 -3.76 20.75 11.77
N ILE A 333 -3.43 20.83 10.48
CA ILE A 333 -2.71 21.96 9.88
C ILE A 333 -3.62 22.56 8.81
N ASN A 334 -3.82 23.88 8.86
CA ASN A 334 -4.43 24.59 7.74
C ASN A 334 -3.51 24.49 6.53
N LEU A 335 -3.98 23.89 5.44
CA LEU A 335 -3.16 23.59 4.28
C LEU A 335 -2.63 24.88 3.64
N GLU A 336 -3.44 25.94 3.51
CA GLU A 336 -3.02 27.19 2.88
C GLU A 336 -1.94 27.92 3.66
N THR A 337 -2.08 28.02 4.99
CA THR A 337 -1.21 28.88 5.82
C THR A 337 -0.07 28.13 6.49
N GLY A 338 -0.17 26.81 6.64
CA GLY A 338 0.77 26.00 7.41
C GLY A 338 0.62 26.16 8.93
N GLU A 339 -0.37 26.92 9.39
CA GLU A 339 -0.66 27.09 10.81
C GLU A 339 -1.31 25.84 11.39
N GLU A 340 -0.85 25.43 12.58
CA GLU A 340 -1.50 24.35 13.31
C GLU A 340 -2.79 24.87 13.95
N ALA A 341 -3.91 24.29 13.55
CA ALA A 341 -5.21 24.62 14.13
C ALA A 341 -5.34 23.98 15.53
N TRP A 342 -4.88 22.74 15.69
CA TRP A 342 -4.80 22.06 16.98
C TRP A 342 -3.83 20.88 16.94
N ARG A 343 -3.47 20.36 18.12
CA ARG A 343 -2.71 19.12 18.29
C ARG A 343 -3.17 18.35 19.52
N THR A 344 -3.03 17.03 19.51
CA THR A 344 -3.40 16.16 20.64
C THR A 344 -2.30 16.09 21.72
N THR A 345 -2.60 15.39 22.81
CA THR A 345 -1.56 14.82 23.70
C THR A 345 -0.84 13.65 23.02
N PRO A 346 0.34 13.23 23.52
CA PRO A 346 1.08 12.10 22.97
C PRO A 346 0.36 10.74 23.09
N PHE A 347 0.22 10.01 21.98
CA PHE A 347 -0.14 8.60 21.90
C PHE A 347 0.24 8.02 20.52
N GLY A 348 0.51 6.71 20.49
CA GLY A 348 0.91 5.98 19.29
C GLY A 348 2.23 6.46 18.67
N LYS A 349 2.96 5.55 18.04
CA LYS A 349 4.19 5.78 17.27
C LYS A 349 3.93 5.83 15.77
N TYR A 350 2.79 5.30 15.31
CA TYR A 350 2.35 5.31 13.93
C TYR A 350 0.83 5.33 13.86
N GLN A 351 0.29 5.88 12.78
CA GLN A 351 -1.13 5.75 12.45
C GLN A 351 -1.34 5.47 10.97
N SER A 352 -2.16 4.47 10.70
CA SER A 352 -2.80 4.28 9.41
C SER A 352 -4.16 4.96 9.43
N MET A 353 -4.47 5.74 8.39
CA MET A 353 -5.73 6.50 8.31
C MET A 353 -6.49 6.15 7.05
N ALA A 354 -7.82 6.14 7.15
CA ALA A 354 -8.76 6.09 6.03
C ALA A 354 -9.82 7.19 6.21
N VAL A 355 -10.20 7.84 5.12
CA VAL A 355 -11.12 8.99 5.11
C VAL A 355 -12.38 8.66 4.35
N LEU A 356 -13.52 9.01 4.93
CA LEU A 356 -14.80 9.08 4.23
C LEU A 356 -15.50 10.35 4.68
N ASP A 357 -15.87 11.18 3.72
CA ASP A 357 -16.47 12.49 3.93
C ASP A 357 -15.67 13.34 4.94
N ASP A 358 -16.27 13.64 6.09
CA ASP A 358 -15.73 14.47 7.16
C ASP A 358 -15.24 13.64 8.37
N LYS A 359 -15.03 12.34 8.20
CA LYS A 359 -14.62 11.44 9.29
C LYS A 359 -13.41 10.61 8.91
N ILE A 360 -12.54 10.43 9.91
CA ILE A 360 -11.28 9.71 9.78
C ILE A 360 -11.32 8.50 10.71
N LEU A 361 -11.09 7.33 10.11
CA LEU A 361 -10.81 6.10 10.83
C LEU A 361 -9.29 5.91 10.90
N ALA A 362 -8.73 5.90 12.10
CA ALA A 362 -7.29 5.80 12.31
C ALA A 362 -6.94 4.62 13.22
N LEU A 363 -6.04 3.76 12.77
CA LEU A 363 -5.48 2.67 13.57
C LEU A 363 -4.09 3.07 14.03
N ASP A 364 -3.88 3.10 15.35
CA ASP A 364 -2.55 3.27 15.91
C ASP A 364 -1.79 1.95 16.04
N GLU A 365 -0.47 2.03 16.15
CA GLU A 365 0.37 0.83 16.18
C GLU A 365 0.11 -0.06 17.39
N SER A 366 -0.49 0.44 18.46
CA SER A 366 -0.81 -0.35 19.66
C SER A 366 -2.10 -1.17 19.51
N GLY A 367 -2.79 -1.02 18.38
CA GLY A 367 -4.03 -1.72 18.07
C GLY A 367 -5.28 -0.97 18.50
N GLU A 368 -5.18 0.32 18.84
CA GLU A 368 -6.35 1.17 19.10
C GLU A 368 -6.85 1.75 17.78
N LEU A 369 -8.12 1.48 17.47
CA LEU A 369 -8.86 2.08 16.38
C LEU A 369 -9.63 3.30 16.90
N LEU A 370 -9.45 4.43 16.24
CA LEU A 370 -10.09 5.70 16.55
C LEU A 370 -11.01 6.09 15.39
N LEU A 371 -12.20 6.58 15.71
CA LEU A 371 -13.09 7.28 14.78
C LEU A 371 -13.21 8.72 15.26
N PHE A 372 -12.83 9.69 14.43
CA PHE A 372 -12.90 11.10 14.79
C PHE A 372 -13.31 11.97 13.60
N SER A 373 -13.95 13.10 13.88
CA SER A 373 -14.34 14.06 12.86
C SER A 373 -13.11 14.81 12.37
N ALA A 374 -13.04 15.06 11.06
CA ALA A 374 -12.13 16.00 10.43
C ALA A 374 -12.56 17.45 10.73
N ASN A 375 -12.57 17.80 12.02
CA ASN A 375 -12.94 19.12 12.51
C ASN A 375 -11.68 20.00 12.59
N PRO A 376 -11.65 21.18 11.95
CA PRO A 376 -10.48 22.06 12.00
C PRO A 376 -10.36 22.82 13.33
N ASN A 377 -11.40 22.87 14.17
CA ASN A 377 -11.38 23.67 15.40
C ASN A 377 -10.87 22.90 16.62
N GLU A 378 -11.06 21.58 16.65
CA GLU A 378 -10.63 20.72 17.75
C GLU A 378 -10.46 19.27 17.32
N PHE A 379 -9.78 18.47 18.15
CA PHE A 379 -9.76 17.02 18.02
C PHE A 379 -11.07 16.43 18.54
N ASP A 380 -12.02 16.23 17.63
CA ASP A 380 -13.36 15.71 17.92
C ASP A 380 -13.39 14.17 17.79
N LEU A 381 -12.98 13.50 18.87
CA LEU A 381 -13.01 12.03 18.96
C LEU A 381 -14.44 11.53 19.15
N ILE A 382 -14.94 10.76 18.18
CA ILE A 382 -16.28 10.15 18.22
C ILE A 382 -16.23 8.87 19.06
N ASP A 383 -15.30 7.96 18.77
CA ASP A 383 -15.16 6.71 19.51
C ASP A 383 -13.73 6.15 19.39
N ARG A 384 -13.37 5.25 20.31
CA ARG A 384 -12.11 4.49 20.27
C ARG A 384 -12.28 3.08 20.80
N ARG A 385 -11.57 2.13 20.21
CA ARG A 385 -11.57 0.74 20.67
C ARG A 385 -10.27 0.02 20.35
N ARG A 386 -9.84 -0.81 21.30
CA ARG A 386 -8.79 -1.81 21.04
C ARG A 386 -9.30 -2.95 20.16
N VAL A 387 -8.67 -3.11 19.01
CA VAL A 387 -8.97 -4.13 17.99
C VAL A 387 -7.79 -5.05 17.72
N ALA A 388 -6.64 -4.80 18.33
CA ALA A 388 -5.52 -5.73 18.31
C ALA A 388 -4.74 -5.66 19.64
N GLU A 389 -4.26 -6.82 20.08
CA GLU A 389 -3.39 -6.93 21.26
C GLU A 389 -1.90 -6.74 20.89
N ASN A 390 -1.53 -7.15 19.69
CA ASN A 390 -0.19 -7.03 19.13
C ASN A 390 -0.08 -5.84 18.17
N ASP A 391 1.15 -5.39 17.94
CA ASP A 391 1.45 -4.20 17.14
C ASP A 391 0.80 -4.23 15.74
N THR A 392 0.30 -3.08 15.25
CA THR A 392 -0.30 -2.92 13.92
C THR A 392 0.43 -1.83 13.12
N TRP A 393 1.48 -2.21 12.40
CA TRP A 393 2.29 -1.26 11.61
C TRP A 393 1.86 -1.16 10.13
N GLY A 394 1.05 -2.12 9.66
CA GLY A 394 0.54 -2.12 8.29
C GLY A 394 -0.59 -1.12 8.09
N HIS A 395 -0.68 -0.56 6.88
CA HIS A 395 -1.80 0.30 6.54
C HIS A 395 -3.10 -0.52 6.54
N ILE A 396 -4.21 0.03 7.07
CA ILE A 396 -5.52 -0.63 7.02
C ILE A 396 -6.03 -0.71 5.58
N ALA A 397 -6.82 -1.74 5.27
CA ALA A 397 -7.66 -1.74 4.08
C ALA A 397 -9.12 -1.65 4.47
N VAL A 398 -9.91 -1.02 3.60
CA VAL A 398 -11.34 -0.81 3.81
C VAL A 398 -12.07 -1.24 2.55
N SER A 399 -13.05 -2.13 2.69
CA SER A 399 -13.89 -2.56 1.58
C SER A 399 -15.33 -2.70 2.04
N LYS A 400 -16.23 -1.90 1.46
CA LYS A 400 -17.63 -1.80 1.90
C LYS A 400 -17.70 -1.54 3.41
N ASN A 401 -18.35 -2.42 4.16
CA ASN A 401 -18.52 -2.34 5.60
C ASN A 401 -17.49 -3.17 6.38
N GLN A 402 -16.31 -3.43 5.80
CA GLN A 402 -15.26 -4.23 6.43
C GLN A 402 -13.94 -3.47 6.51
N ILE A 403 -13.24 -3.62 7.63
CA ILE A 403 -11.87 -3.17 7.85
C ILE A 403 -10.96 -4.39 8.04
N PHE A 404 -9.81 -4.33 7.37
CA PHE A 404 -8.80 -5.39 7.35
C PHE A 404 -7.55 -4.85 8.02
N ILE A 405 -7.17 -5.51 9.12
CA ILE A 405 -6.10 -5.05 10.01
C ILE A 405 -4.98 -6.07 10.00
N ARG A 406 -3.83 -5.68 9.44
CA ARG A 406 -2.59 -6.45 9.58
C ARG A 406 -1.97 -6.16 10.94
N ARG A 407 -2.16 -7.11 11.86
CA ARG A 407 -1.35 -7.22 13.09
C ARG A 407 0.04 -7.66 12.71
N LEU A 408 1.01 -7.54 13.60
CA LEU A 408 2.34 -8.08 13.34
C LEU A 408 2.26 -9.60 13.13
N ASP A 409 1.42 -10.29 13.89
CA ASP A 409 1.32 -11.75 13.98
C ASP A 409 0.07 -12.35 13.30
N GLY A 410 -0.64 -11.58 12.48
CA GLY A 410 -1.85 -12.08 11.84
C GLY A 410 -2.65 -11.02 11.10
N LEU A 411 -3.78 -11.46 10.54
CA LEU A 411 -4.78 -10.61 9.90
C LEU A 411 -6.09 -10.75 10.67
N ALA A 412 -6.70 -9.63 11.03
CA ALA A 412 -8.03 -9.58 11.64
C ALA A 412 -8.97 -8.77 10.75
N VAL A 413 -10.19 -9.26 10.56
CA VAL A 413 -11.22 -8.58 9.76
C VAL A 413 -12.42 -8.28 10.62
N TYR A 414 -12.76 -7.00 10.69
CA TYR A 414 -13.96 -6.53 11.37
C TYR A 414 -15.00 -6.09 10.35
N THR A 415 -16.25 -6.42 10.60
CA THR A 415 -17.40 -5.95 9.82
C THR A 415 -18.22 -5.04 10.70
N TRP A 416 -18.61 -3.89 10.16
CA TRP A 416 -19.54 -2.99 10.84
C TRP A 416 -20.95 -3.06 10.24
N LYS A 417 -21.94 -2.70 11.07
CA LYS A 417 -23.37 -2.82 10.75
C LYS A 417 -24.01 -1.47 10.48
#